data_AF-A0A949CSD1-F1
#
_entry.id   AF-A0A949CSD1-F1
#
_cell.length_a   1.000
_cell.length_b   1.000
_cell.length_c   1.000
_cell.angle_alpha   90.00
_cell.angle_beta   90.00
_cell.angle_gamma   90.00
#
_symmetry.space_group_name_H-M   'P 1'
#
loop_
_entity.id
_entity.type
_entity.pdbx_description
1 polymer ?
#
loop_
_entity_poly.entity_id
_entity_poly.type
_entity_poly.pdbx_seq_one_letter_code
_entity_poly.pdbx_strand_id
1 'polypeptide(L)'
;MHTHDRSESLASERSILARLILPNDFETDDPFDELRGLATTAGTEVVASVIQRREHPDQTTYLGKGKVQELKALIEMHDADVVLFDN
;
A
#
# COMPACT_ATOMS: atom_id res chain seq x y z
N MET A 1 -24.25 -27.37 -9.23
CA MET A 1 -24.33 -26.63 -7.96
C MET A 1 -22.98 -26.79 -7.28
N HIS A 2 -22.00 -25.98 -7.66
CA HIS A 2 -20.68 -25.98 -7.03
C HIS A 2 -20.72 -24.96 -5.88
N THR A 3 -21.14 -25.44 -4.72
CA THR A 3 -20.90 -24.78 -3.43
C THR A 3 -19.40 -24.53 -3.32
N HIS A 4 -18.98 -23.28 -3.50
CA HIS A 4 -17.61 -22.89 -3.20
C HIS A 4 -17.44 -22.98 -1.68
N ASP A 5 -16.54 -23.88 -1.31
CA ASP A 5 -16.11 -24.20 0.04
C ASP A 5 -15.60 -22.92 0.72
N ARG A 6 -16.35 -22.43 1.70
CA ARG A 6 -16.01 -21.26 2.50
C ARG A 6 -15.03 -21.65 3.61
N SER A 7 -13.87 -22.21 3.22
CA SER A 7 -12.87 -22.69 4.18
C SER A 7 -11.45 -22.88 3.62
N GLU A 8 -11.04 -22.16 2.57
CA GLU A 8 -9.61 -22.05 2.22
C GLU A 8 -9.03 -20.76 2.83
N SER A 9 -8.48 -20.92 4.06
CA SER A 9 -7.77 -19.94 4.92
C SER A 9 -8.41 -18.55 5.11
N LEU A 10 -9.02 -18.31 6.28
CA LEU A 10 -9.46 -16.98 6.73
C LEU A 10 -8.29 -16.06 7.16
N ALA A 11 -7.15 -16.13 6.47
CA ALA A 11 -6.09 -15.14 6.65
C ALA A 11 -6.51 -13.89 5.88
N SER A 12 -6.62 -12.76 6.57
CA SER A 12 -6.76 -11.46 5.92
C SER A 12 -5.53 -11.24 5.04
N GLU A 13 -5.73 -10.85 3.77
CA GLU A 13 -4.62 -10.47 2.90
C GLU A 13 -3.82 -9.34 3.57
N ARG A 14 -2.50 -9.42 3.53
CA ARG A 14 -1.62 -8.41 4.13
C ARG A 14 -1.36 -7.31 3.12
N SER A 15 -1.62 -6.07 3.51
CA SER A 15 -1.43 -4.90 2.66
C SER A 15 -0.34 -3.96 3.17
N ILE A 16 0.36 -3.34 2.22
CA ILE A 16 1.28 -2.24 2.49
C ILE A 16 0.70 -0.97 1.89
N LEU A 17 0.71 0.12 2.65
CA LEU A 17 0.28 1.42 2.14
C LEU A 17 1.48 2.16 1.55
N ALA A 18 1.34 2.73 0.37
CA ALA A 18 2.37 3.51 -0.28
C ALA A 18 1.82 4.86 -0.73
N ARG A 19 2.45 5.96 -0.33
CA ARG A 19 2.03 7.30 -0.74
C ARG A 19 3.16 8.11 -1.36
N LEU A 20 2.89 8.73 -2.49
CA LEU A 20 3.73 9.78 -3.08
C LEU A 20 3.12 11.13 -2.73
N ILE A 21 3.87 12.01 -2.06
CA ILE A 21 3.45 13.38 -1.77
C ILE A 21 4.22 14.32 -2.70
N LEU A 22 3.47 15.09 -3.48
CA LEU A 22 3.92 16.15 -4.37
C LEU A 22 3.69 17.54 -3.75
N PRO A 23 4.34 18.61 -4.25
CA PRO A 23 4.28 19.93 -3.62
C PRO A 23 2.88 20.55 -3.55
N ASN A 24 1.97 20.11 -4.42
CA ASN A 24 0.60 20.63 -4.51
C ASN A 24 -0.44 19.72 -3.83
N ASP A 25 -0.01 18.62 -3.21
CA ASP A 25 -0.94 17.77 -2.48
C ASP A 25 -1.37 18.47 -1.20
N PHE A 26 -2.63 18.29 -0.83
CA PHE A 26 -3.13 18.76 0.45
C PHE A 26 -2.51 17.89 1.55
N GLU A 27 -1.54 18.44 2.30
CA GLU A 27 -1.01 17.73 3.48
C GLU A 27 -2.13 17.62 4.53
N THR A 28 -2.56 16.39 4.77
CA THR A 28 -3.43 16.01 5.88
C THR A 28 -2.58 15.70 7.11
N ASP A 29 -3.18 15.78 8.31
CA ASP A 29 -2.50 15.37 9.54
C ASP A 29 -2.10 13.89 9.52
N ASP A 30 -2.89 13.06 8.84
CA ASP A 30 -2.56 11.66 8.56
C ASP A 30 -2.62 11.37 7.05
N PRO A 31 -1.46 11.21 6.38
CA PRO A 31 -1.38 10.98 4.94
C PRO A 31 -1.95 9.62 4.50
N PHE A 32 -2.23 8.70 5.42
CA PHE A 32 -2.74 7.37 5.12
C PHE A 32 -4.20 7.14 5.51
N ASP A 33 -4.92 8.16 6.01
CA ASP A 33 -6.28 7.98 6.52
C ASP A 33 -7.22 7.32 5.49
N GLU A 34 -7.26 7.86 4.27
CA GLU A 34 -8.05 7.31 3.17
C GLU A 34 -7.60 5.88 2.81
N LEU A 35 -6.29 5.67 2.63
CA LEU A 35 -5.72 4.37 2.30
C LEU A 35 -6.03 3.30 3.37
N ARG A 36 -6.06 3.66 4.66
CA ARG A 36 -6.47 2.76 5.75
C ARG A 36 -7.97 2.45 5.69
N GLY A 37 -8.80 3.42 5.32
CA GLY A 37 -10.22 3.20 5.07
C GLY A 37 -10.46 2.21 3.93
N LEU A 38 -9.67 2.31 2.85
CA LEU A 38 -9.71 1.35 1.74
C LEU A 38 -9.25 -0.04 2.17
N ALA A 39 -8.14 -0.13 2.91
CA ALA A 39 -7.64 -1.40 3.45
C ALA A 39 -8.68 -2.10 4.33
N THR A 40 -9.35 -1.32 5.19
CA THR A 40 -10.42 -1.79 6.07
C THR A 40 -11.62 -2.31 5.28
N THR A 41 -12.03 -1.57 4.24
CA THR A 41 -13.16 -1.94 3.38
C THR A 41 -12.87 -3.19 2.56
N ALA A 42 -11.61 -3.35 2.12
CA ALA A 42 -11.14 -4.53 1.42
C ALA A 42 -10.92 -5.75 2.34
N GLY A 43 -10.98 -5.57 3.66
CA GLY A 43 -10.74 -6.65 4.63
C GLY A 43 -9.28 -7.11 4.67
N THR A 44 -8.34 -6.21 4.39
CA THR A 44 -6.89 -6.47 4.43
C THR A 44 -6.26 -5.98 5.73
N GLU A 45 -5.20 -6.64 6.20
CA GLU A 45 -4.41 -6.24 7.35
C GLU A 45 -3.24 -5.36 6.89
N VAL A 46 -3.21 -4.10 7.34
CA VAL A 46 -2.10 -3.20 7.03
C VAL A 46 -0.87 -3.58 7.86
N VAL A 47 0.18 -4.07 7.21
CA VAL A 47 1.39 -4.59 7.87
C VAL A 47 2.58 -3.64 7.83
N ALA A 48 2.61 -2.72 6.87
CA ALA A 48 3.61 -1.66 6.78
C ALA A 48 3.10 -0.47 5.96
N SER A 49 3.85 0.63 5.98
CA SER A 49 3.60 1.76 5.10
C SER A 49 4.88 2.49 4.67
N VAL A 50 4.83 3.12 3.50
CA VAL A 50 5.93 3.93 2.95
C VAL A 50 5.40 5.27 2.42
N ILE A 51 6.09 6.35 2.79
CA ILE A 51 5.87 7.68 2.22
C ILE A 51 7.08 8.06 1.39
N GLN A 52 6.82 8.73 0.28
CA GLN A 52 7.84 9.36 -0.55
C GLN A 52 7.43 10.79 -0.85
N ARG A 53 8.29 11.75 -0.56
CA ARG A 53 8.11 13.16 -0.96
C ARG A 53 8.99 13.48 -2.16
N ARG A 54 8.43 14.12 -3.20
CA ARG A 54 9.16 14.52 -4.41
C ARG A 54 8.57 15.80 -5.01
N GLU A 55 9.40 16.58 -5.70
CA GLU A 55 8.92 17.71 -6.53
C GLU A 55 8.06 17.23 -7.70
N HIS A 56 8.47 16.13 -8.33
CA HIS A 56 7.75 15.47 -9.41
C HIS A 56 7.89 13.95 -9.30
N PRO A 57 6.90 13.18 -9.78
CA PRO A 57 7.02 11.73 -9.85
C PRO A 57 8.25 11.30 -10.66
N ASP A 58 8.88 10.21 -10.25
CA ASP A 58 9.91 9.59 -11.07
C ASP A 58 9.29 9.04 -12.37
N GLN A 59 9.83 9.42 -13.53
CA GLN A 59 9.22 9.07 -14.82
C GLN A 59 9.19 7.56 -15.11
N THR A 60 10.06 6.77 -14.46
CA THR A 60 10.14 5.31 -14.70
C THR A 60 9.43 4.51 -13.63
N THR A 61 9.51 4.96 -12.38
CA THR A 61 9.10 4.16 -11.21
C THR A 61 8.09 4.85 -10.31
N TYR A 62 7.69 6.08 -10.65
CA TYR A 62 6.80 6.98 -9.90
C TYR A 62 7.35 7.42 -8.53
N LEU A 63 7.75 6.47 -7.68
CA LEU A 63 8.38 6.66 -6.38
C LEU A 63 9.91 6.95 -6.46
N GLY A 64 10.57 6.42 -7.49
CA GLY A 64 12.03 6.38 -7.59
C GLY A 64 12.59 5.00 -7.22
N LYS A 65 13.65 4.57 -7.91
CA LYS A 65 14.23 3.23 -7.78
C LYS A 65 14.53 2.81 -6.34
N GLY A 66 15.12 3.69 -5.53
CA GLY A 66 15.46 3.39 -4.14
C GLY A 66 14.24 3.04 -3.30
N LYS A 67 13.17 3.83 -3.43
CA LYS A 67 11.92 3.59 -2.70
C LYS A 67 11.19 2.34 -3.19
N VAL A 68 11.28 2.01 -4.48
CA VAL A 68 10.77 0.73 -5.00
C VAL A 68 11.53 -0.46 -4.40
N GLN A 69 12.85 -0.37 -4.23
CA GLN A 69 13.61 -1.43 -3.55
C GLN A 69 13.24 -1.56 -2.07
N GLU A 70 13.02 -0.43 -1.38
CA GLU A 70 12.53 -0.42 0.00
C GLU A 70 11.14 -1.05 0.13
N LEU A 71 10.20 -0.67 -0.75
CA LEU A 71 8.86 -1.27 -0.81
C LEU A 71 8.93 -2.77 -1.07
N LYS A 72 9.80 -3.20 -2.01
CA LYS A 72 10.05 -4.62 -2.27
C LYS A 72 10.55 -5.36 -1.01
N ALA A 73 11.49 -4.78 -0.29
CA ALA A 73 12.01 -5.37 0.95
C ALA A 73 10.91 -5.50 2.02
N LEU A 74 9.99 -4.53 2.12
CA LEU A 74 8.85 -4.62 3.03
C LEU A 74 7.85 -5.68 2.59
N ILE A 75 7.58 -5.80 1.29
CA ILE A 75 6.72 -6.87 0.75
C ILE A 75 7.30 -8.24 1.15
N GLU A 76 8.59 -8.45 0.96
CA GLU A 76 9.26 -9.71 1.31
C GLU A 76 9.31 -9.94 2.83
N MET A 77 9.55 -8.89 3.62
CA MET A 77 9.64 -8.98 5.09
C MET A 77 8.29 -9.32 5.74
N HIS A 78 7.21 -8.76 5.22
CA HIS A 78 5.87 -8.93 5.77
C HIS A 78 5.03 -9.94 4.99
N ASP A 79 5.60 -10.57 3.95
CA ASP A 79 4.92 -11.40 2.96
C ASP A 79 3.58 -10.75 2.53
N ALA A 80 3.64 -9.48 2.14
CA ALA A 80 2.45 -8.71 1.78
C ALA A 80 1.89 -9.18 0.43
N ASP A 81 0.57 -9.31 0.37
CA ASP A 81 -0.18 -9.78 -0.81
C ASP A 81 -0.54 -8.60 -1.73
N VAL A 82 -0.80 -7.43 -1.14
CA VAL A 82 -1.31 -6.24 -1.83
C VAL A 82 -0.52 -4.99 -1.44
N VAL A 83 -0.33 -4.09 -2.40
CA VAL A 83 0.12 -2.71 -2.13
C VAL A 83 -1.01 -1.75 -2.51
N LEU A 84 -1.48 -0.98 -1.54
CA LEU A 84 -2.42 0.12 -1.78
C LEU A 84 -1.62 1.40 -1.98
N PHE A 85 -1.74 2.00 -3.16
CA PHE A 85 -0.93 3.14 -3.56
C PHE A 85 -1.80 4.38 -3.82
N ASP A 86 -1.37 5.54 -3.32
CA ASP A 86 -2.01 6.85 -3.53
C ASP A 86 -0.97 7.96 -3.83
N ASN A 87 -1.41 9.04 -4.47
CA ASN A 87 -0.66 10.29 -4.58
C ASN A 87 -1.47 11.47 -4.03
#